data_AF-A0A2V1EDZ5-F1
#
_entry.id   AF-A0A2V1EDZ5-F1
#
_cell.length_a   1.000
_cell.length_b   1.000
_cell.length_c   1.000
_cell.angle_alpha   90.00
_cell.angle_beta   90.00
_cell.angle_gamma   90.00
#
_symmetry.space_group_name_H-M   'P 1'
#
loop_
_entity.id
_entity.type
_entity.pdbx_description
1 polymer ?
#
loop_
_entity_poly.entity_id
_entity_poly.type
_entity_poly.pdbx_seq_one_letter_code
_entity_poly.pdbx_strand_id
1 'polypeptide(L)'
;MKSHTSSSAIDLEVKIQRFDDGPDVIIRFPGLGHSAFRDEKTLNEVETINFIHENTTILVPRLLGWGLTKDSPHQFGLFIISEFVEGVGVSSVLSDRSDAAS
;
A
#
# COMPACT_ATOMS: atom_id res chain seq x y z
N MET A 1 4.75 -31.29 -15.89
CA MET A 1 3.63 -30.78 -15.08
C MET A 1 4.23 -30.07 -13.87
N LYS A 2 4.33 -28.74 -13.88
CA LYS A 2 4.80 -27.96 -12.72
C LYS A 2 3.67 -27.03 -12.31
N SER A 3 3.28 -27.14 -11.05
CA SER A 3 2.13 -26.50 -10.43
C SER A 3 2.18 -24.98 -10.60
N HIS A 4 1.11 -24.42 -11.16
CA HIS A 4 0.80 -23.00 -11.01
C HIS A 4 0.28 -22.80 -9.59
N THR A 5 1.20 -22.57 -8.65
CA THR A 5 0.82 -22.12 -7.32
C THR A 5 0.49 -20.64 -7.46
N SER A 6 -0.79 -20.30 -7.47
CA SER A 6 -1.27 -18.94 -7.28
C SER A 6 -0.68 -18.41 -5.97
N SER A 7 0.38 -17.59 -6.07
CA SER A 7 1.02 -16.95 -4.92
C SER A 7 0.15 -15.77 -4.54
N SER A 8 -0.89 -16.00 -3.74
CA SER A 8 -1.70 -14.93 -3.17
C SER A 8 -0.85 -14.21 -2.12
N ALA A 9 -0.15 -13.17 -2.55
CA ALA A 9 0.48 -12.22 -1.64
C ALA A 9 -0.64 -11.49 -0.87
N ILE A 10 -0.64 -11.64 0.46
CA ILE A 10 -1.46 -10.80 1.33
C ILE A 10 -0.65 -9.54 1.58
N ASP A 11 -1.18 -8.40 1.16
CA ASP A 11 -0.69 -7.09 1.54
C ASP A 11 -1.41 -6.71 2.85
N LEU A 12 -0.66 -6.53 3.92
CA LEU A 12 -1.21 -6.10 5.20
C LEU A 12 -1.15 -4.59 5.28
N GLU A 13 -2.28 -3.95 5.59
CA GLU A 13 -2.39 -2.51 5.78
C GLU A 13 -2.97 -2.21 7.15
N VAL A 14 -2.29 -1.33 7.90
CA VAL A 14 -2.67 -0.94 9.24
C VAL A 14 -2.78 0.57 9.29
N LYS A 15 -3.97 1.07 9.62
CA LYS A 15 -4.18 2.48 9.95
C LYS A 15 -3.72 2.75 11.38
N ILE A 16 -2.82 3.72 11.54
CA ILE A 16 -2.36 4.18 12.84
C ILE A 16 -2.99 5.55 13.09
N GLN A 17 -3.84 5.61 14.11
CA GLN A 17 -4.35 6.86 14.64
C GLN A 17 -3.28 7.48 15.52
N ARG A 18 -2.95 8.75 15.27
CA ARG A 18 -2.00 9.46 16.11
C ARG A 18 -2.68 9.99 17.38
N PHE A 19 -1.91 10.05 18.46
CA PHE A 19 -2.37 10.59 19.74
C PHE A 19 -2.28 12.12 19.79
N ASP A 20 -1.46 12.72 18.92
CA ASP A 20 -1.49 14.15 18.65
C ASP A 20 -2.56 14.46 17.60
N ASP A 21 -2.96 15.72 17.48
CA ASP A 21 -3.86 16.19 16.40
C ASP A 21 -3.20 16.14 15.01
N GLY A 22 -2.14 15.33 14.85
CA GLY A 22 -1.46 15.08 13.60
C GLY A 22 -2.26 14.15 12.69
N PRO A 23 -1.97 14.16 11.37
CA PRO A 23 -2.69 13.31 10.44
C PRO A 23 -2.41 11.83 10.72
N ASP A 24 -3.46 11.02 10.59
CA ASP A 24 -3.38 9.56 10.60
C ASP A 24 -2.42 9.07 9.51
N VAL A 25 -1.78 7.93 9.77
CA VAL A 25 -0.85 7.31 8.82
C VAL A 25 -1.25 5.88 8.52
N ILE A 26 -0.81 5.42 7.37
CA ILE A 26 -0.98 4.04 6.94
C ILE A 26 0.39 3.38 6.91
N ILE A 27 0.49 2.20 7.51
CA ILE A 27 1.65 1.32 7.38
C ILE A 27 1.23 0.10 6.57
N ARG A 28 1.90 -0.11 5.44
CA ARG A 28 1.71 -1.25 4.54
C ARG A 28 2.92 -2.18 4.63
N PHE A 29 2.65 -3.48 4.70
CA PHE A 29 3.66 -4.55 4.63
C PHE A 29 3.46 -5.31 3.31
N PRO A 30 4.24 -4.99 2.25
CA PRO A 30 4.07 -5.59 0.94
C PRO A 30 4.37 -7.09 0.95
N GLY A 31 3.44 -7.88 0.43
CA GLY A 31 3.65 -9.28 0.09
C GLY A 31 4.28 -10.15 1.19
N LEU A 32 3.51 -10.41 2.26
CA LEU A 32 3.87 -11.39 3.30
C LEU A 32 4.06 -12.83 2.73
N GLY A 33 3.78 -13.09 1.44
CA GLY A 33 4.01 -14.36 0.71
C GLY A 33 5.29 -14.44 -0.15
N HIS A 34 5.78 -15.65 -0.44
CA HIS A 34 7.10 -15.95 -1.05
C HIS A 34 7.28 -15.45 -2.50
N SER A 35 7.45 -14.14 -2.68
CA SER A 35 7.98 -13.55 -3.91
C SER A 35 9.51 -13.66 -3.92
N ALA A 36 10.11 -14.03 -5.06
CA ALA A 36 11.56 -14.11 -5.22
C ALA A 36 12.24 -12.73 -5.32
N PHE A 37 11.48 -11.66 -5.55
CA PHE A 37 11.99 -10.30 -5.84
C PHE A 37 11.23 -9.24 -5.02
N ARG A 38 11.07 -9.48 -3.72
CA ARG A 38 10.25 -8.61 -2.85
C ARG A 38 10.82 -7.19 -2.75
N ASP A 39 12.13 -7.06 -2.52
CA ASP A 39 12.78 -5.76 -2.39
C ASP A 39 12.66 -4.94 -3.69
N GLU A 40 12.91 -5.57 -4.86
CA GLU A 40 12.76 -4.92 -6.16
C GLU A 40 11.32 -4.46 -6.42
N LYS A 41 10.33 -5.31 -6.10
CA LYS A 41 8.92 -4.95 -6.25
C LYS A 41 8.55 -3.76 -5.37
N THR A 42 8.98 -3.76 -4.11
CA THR A 42 8.71 -2.67 -3.18
C THR A 42 9.39 -1.37 -3.60
N LEU A 43 10.64 -1.43 -4.06
CA LEU A 43 11.33 -0.26 -4.62
C LEU A 43 10.58 0.29 -5.83
N ASN A 44 10.15 -0.56 -6.76
CA ASN A 44 9.37 -0.12 -7.92
C ASN A 44 8.05 0.55 -7.53
N GLU A 45 7.36 0.05 -6.49
CA GLU A 45 6.16 0.68 -5.97
C GLU A 45 6.45 2.08 -5.40
N VAL A 46 7.48 2.21 -4.56
CA VAL A 46 7.90 3.47 -3.97
C VAL A 46 8.28 4.50 -5.04
N GLU A 47 9.14 4.11 -5.98
CA GLU A 47 9.59 4.96 -7.08
C GLU A 47 8.42 5.40 -7.97
N THR A 48 7.47 4.49 -8.23
CA THR A 48 6.28 4.83 -9.02
C THR A 48 5.40 5.85 -8.31
N ILE A 49 5.15 5.69 -7.00
CA ILE A 49 4.34 6.64 -6.23
C ILE A 49 5.02 8.02 -6.20
N ASN A 50 6.32 8.07 -5.92
CA ASN A 50 7.08 9.33 -5.94
C ASN A 50 7.05 9.98 -7.33
N PHE A 51 7.28 9.21 -8.38
CA PHE A 51 7.23 9.69 -9.75
C PHE A 51 5.87 10.29 -10.10
N ILE A 52 4.77 9.60 -9.77
CA ILE A 52 3.41 10.11 -10.03
C ILE A 52 3.15 11.39 -9.24
N HIS A 53 3.53 11.42 -7.97
CA HIS A 53 3.37 12.59 -7.10
C HIS A 53 4.14 13.81 -7.63
N GLU A 54 5.35 13.61 -8.17
CA GLU A 54 6.21 14.70 -8.64
C GLU A 54 5.87 15.16 -10.07
N ASN A 55 5.40 14.26 -10.93
CA ASN A 55 5.29 14.50 -12.37
C ASN A 55 3.85 14.63 -12.88
N THR A 56 2.84 14.41 -12.03
CA THR A 56 1.43 14.46 -12.43
C THR A 56 0.58 15.21 -11.42
N THR A 57 -0.65 15.51 -11.80
CA THR A 57 -1.68 16.04 -10.89
C THR A 57 -2.56 14.94 -10.28
N ILE A 58 -2.23 13.67 -10.53
CA ILE A 58 -2.96 12.54 -9.94
C ILE A 58 -2.64 12.52 -8.45
N LEU A 59 -3.68 12.60 -7.62
CA LEU A 59 -3.54 12.55 -6.18
C LEU A 59 -3.19 11.12 -5.75
N VAL A 60 -1.94 10.92 -5.32
CA VAL A 60 -1.47 9.70 -4.66
C VAL A 60 -1.08 10.01 -3.22
N PRO A 61 -1.22 9.07 -2.28
CA PRO A 61 -0.77 9.27 -0.91
C PRO A 61 0.72 9.60 -0.86
N ARG A 62 1.09 10.64 -0.11
CA ARG A 62 2.50 10.97 0.08
C ARG A 62 3.18 9.90 0.93
N LEU A 63 4.34 9.44 0.48
CA LEU A 63 5.18 8.55 1.27
C LEU A 63 5.89 9.33 2.39
N LEU A 64 5.69 8.88 3.62
CA LEU A 64 6.32 9.44 4.83
C LEU A 64 7.61 8.69 5.19
N GLY A 65 7.72 7.44 4.75
CA GLY A 65 8.90 6.60 4.93
C GLY A 65 8.69 5.22 4.32
N TRP A 66 9.76 4.48 4.11
CA TRP A 66 9.73 3.10 3.63
C TRP A 66 11.05 2.44 4.00
N GLY A 67 11.10 1.11 4.00
CA GLY A 67 12.32 0.38 4.31
C GLY A 67 12.31 -1.02 3.75
N LEU A 68 13.49 -1.49 3.36
CA LEU A 68 13.70 -2.86 2.93
C LEU A 68 13.83 -3.79 4.13
N THR A 69 13.79 -5.10 3.89
CA THR A 69 13.91 -6.11 4.96
C THR A 69 15.15 -5.89 5.84
N LYS A 70 16.27 -5.49 5.23
CA LYS A 70 17.54 -5.18 5.91
C LYS A 70 17.50 -3.90 6.77
N ASP A 71 16.61 -2.97 6.44
CA ASP A 71 16.50 -1.65 7.07
C ASP A 71 15.37 -1.62 8.12
N SER A 72 14.60 -2.72 8.21
CA SER A 72 13.47 -2.87 9.13
C SER A 72 13.94 -3.24 10.54
N PRO A 73 13.53 -2.50 11.58
CA PRO A 73 13.81 -2.86 12.97
C PRO A 73 13.40 -4.31 13.22
N HIS A 74 14.28 -5.10 13.86
CA HIS A 74 14.01 -6.51 14.18
C HIS A 74 13.66 -7.42 12.98
N GLN A 75 13.97 -7.03 11.74
CA GLN A 75 13.65 -7.79 10.53
C GLN A 75 12.14 -8.04 10.34
N PHE A 76 11.29 -7.09 10.74
CA PHE A 76 9.84 -7.17 10.51
C PHE A 76 9.43 -7.19 9.02
N GLY A 77 10.40 -7.07 8.12
CA GLY A 77 10.20 -7.13 6.67
C GLY A 77 9.99 -5.75 6.06
N LEU A 78 9.67 -5.76 4.77
CA LEU A 78 9.42 -4.57 3.97
C LEU A 78 8.25 -3.78 4.53
N PHE A 79 8.39 -2.46 4.56
CA PHE A 79 7.31 -1.58 4.96
C PHE A 79 7.28 -0.30 4.12
N ILE A 80 6.08 0.24 3.96
CA ILE A 80 5.81 1.56 3.37
C ILE A 80 4.89 2.30 4.34
N ILE A 81 5.25 3.53 4.67
CA ILE A 81 4.46 4.45 5.49
C ILE A 81 4.00 5.60 4.59
N SER A 82 2.70 5.85 4.58
CA SER A 82 2.12 6.96 3.83
C SER A 82 1.13 7.77 4.68
N GLU A 83 0.77 8.94 4.18
CA GLU A 83 -0.41 9.66 4.67
C GLU A 83 -1.67 8.78 4.54
N PHE A 84 -2.58 8.87 5.52
CA PHE A 84 -3.91 8.33 5.36
C PHE A 84 -4.74 9.28 4.48
N VAL A 85 -5.34 8.73 3.43
CA VAL A 85 -6.27 9.48 2.56
C VAL A 85 -7.69 9.10 2.94
N GLU A 86 -8.44 10.07 3.46
CA GLU A 86 -9.86 9.88 3.74
C GLU A 86 -10.66 9.81 2.44
N GLY A 87 -11.54 8.81 2.33
CA GLY A 87 -12.33 8.60 1.14
C GLY A 87 -13.29 7.43 1.26
N VAL A 88 -14.11 7.26 0.22
CA VAL A 88 -15.01 6.11 0.08
C VAL A 88 -14.40 5.09 -0.87
N GLY A 89 -14.57 3.81 -0.54
CA GLY A 89 -14.11 2.73 -1.40
C GLY A 89 -14.81 2.78 -2.75
N VAL A 90 -14.06 2.52 -3.83
CA VAL A 90 -14.67 2.48 -5.17
C VAL A 90 -15.77 1.43 -5.25
N SER A 91 -15.64 0.30 -4.54
CA SER A 91 -16.68 -0.73 -4.48
C SER A 91 -18.01 -0.20 -3.91
N SER A 92 -17.99 0.61 -2.85
CA SER A 92 -19.23 1.17 -2.29
C SER A 92 -19.88 2.15 -3.26
N VAL A 93 -19.08 2.96 -3.96
CA VAL A 93 -19.58 3.88 -4.99
C VAL A 93 -20.18 3.11 -6.19
N LEU A 94 -19.56 2.00 -6.58
CA LEU A 94 -20.02 1.20 -7.70
C LEU A 94 -21.30 0.41 -7.39
N SER A 95 -21.46 -0.06 -6.15
CA SER A 95 -22.68 -0.74 -5.70
C SER A 95 -23.88 0.20 -5.60
N ASP A 96 -23.69 1.44 -5.15
CA ASP A 96 -24.79 2.42 -5.03
C ASP A 96 -25.43 2.77 -6.40
N ARG A 97 -24.65 2.63 -7.49
CA ARG A 97 -25.10 2.89 -8.86
C ARG A 97 -25.93 1.76 -9.47
N SER A 98 -25.75 0.52 -9.02
CA SER A 98 -26.60 -0.59 -9.49
C SER A 98 -28.00 -0.52 -8.89
N ASP A 99 -28.13 0.03 -7.69
CA ASP A 99 -29.38 0.04 -6.93
C ASP A 99 -30.26 1.25 -7.27
N ALA A 100 -29.66 2.36 -7.72
CA ALA A 100 -30.38 3.55 -8.19
C ALA A 100 -30.96 3.41 -9.62
N ALA A 101 -30.69 2.30 -10.31
CA ALA A 101 -31.15 2.03 -11.67
C ALA A 101 -32.29 0.97 -11.75
N SER A 102 -32.91 0.64 -10.61
CA SER A 102 -34.07 -0.28 -10.51
C SER A 102 -35.36 0.44 -10.15
#